data_AF-A0A3D1H7Z1-F1
#
_entry.id   AF-A0A3D1H7Z1-F1
#
_cell.length_a   1.000
_cell.length_b   1.000
_cell.length_c   1.000
_cell.angle_alpha   90.00
_cell.angle_beta   90.00
_cell.angle_gamma   90.00
#
_symmetry.space_group_name_H-M   'P 1'
#
loop_
_entity.id
_entity.type
_entity.pdbx_description
1 polymer ?
#
loop_
_entity_poly.entity_id
_entity_poly.type
_entity_poly.pdbx_seq_one_letter_code
_entity_poly.pdbx_strand_id
1 'polypeptide(L)'
;LKFDDAGTLWWASNMTGLYSYTTATPAAIFSNYELASNFSIYPNPSSGILNFKNIDADEASIKIYTTLGKLVYSNDKLNPNSPIQLNQSPGMYLVVIKNSNSTFT
;
A
#
# COMPACT_ATOMS: atom_id res chain seq x y z
N LEU A 1 -2.32 -29.02 15.78
CA LEU A 1 -1.91 -27.62 15.52
C LEU A 1 -0.51 -27.68 14.91
N LYS A 2 -0.30 -27.18 13.69
CA LYS A 2 1.00 -27.21 13.00
C LYS A 2 1.18 -25.94 12.15
N PHE A 3 2.39 -25.37 12.16
CA PHE A 3 2.78 -24.33 11.19
C PHE A 3 3.54 -24.96 10.03
N ASP A 4 3.36 -24.43 8.82
CA ASP A 4 4.21 -24.75 7.65
C ASP A 4 5.32 -23.71 7.45
N ASP A 5 6.19 -23.94 6.46
CA ASP A 5 7.32 -23.08 6.15
C ASP A 5 6.90 -21.67 5.68
N ALA A 6 5.65 -21.50 5.26
CA ALA A 6 5.05 -20.22 4.87
C ALA A 6 4.37 -19.49 6.05
N GLY A 7 4.40 -20.06 7.26
CA GLY A 7 3.79 -19.48 8.45
C GLY A 7 2.27 -19.68 8.56
N THR A 8 1.67 -20.53 7.71
CA THR A 8 0.25 -20.85 7.78
C THR A 8 -0.02 -21.78 8.96
N LEU A 9 -0.99 -21.42 9.81
CA LEU A 9 -1.47 -22.25 10.91
C LEU A 9 -2.51 -23.24 10.40
N TRP A 10 -2.27 -24.53 10.61
CA TRP A 10 -3.19 -25.61 10.26
C TRP A 10 -3.78 -26.29 11.51
N TRP A 11 -5.09 -26.51 11.52
CA TRP A 11 -5.78 -27.34 12.52
C TRP A 11 -6.90 -28.17 11.88
N ALA A 12 -7.16 -29.34 12.46
CA ALA A 12 -8.21 -30.24 12.00
C ALA A 12 -9.01 -30.76 13.19
N SER A 13 -10.29 -31.03 12.95
CA SER A 13 -11.21 -31.68 13.88
C SER A 13 -11.99 -32.76 13.15
N ASN A 14 -12.21 -33.90 13.80
CA ASN A 14 -12.99 -35.00 13.23
C ASN A 14 -14.47 -34.62 12.97
N MET A 15 -14.98 -33.60 13.66
CA MET A 15 -16.37 -33.14 13.51
C MET A 15 -16.53 -32.05 12.45
N THR A 16 -15.50 -31.23 12.24
CA THR A 16 -15.65 -29.97 11.51
C THR A 16 -14.68 -29.80 10.34
N GLY A 17 -13.72 -30.72 10.17
CA GLY A 17 -12.82 -30.77 9.03
C GLY A 17 -11.49 -30.05 9.25
N LEU A 18 -10.82 -29.72 8.15
CA LEU A 18 -9.51 -29.07 8.10
C LEU A 18 -9.65 -27.56 7.91
N TYR A 19 -8.87 -26.79 8.65
CA TYR A 19 -8.86 -25.34 8.64
C TYR A 19 -7.43 -24.81 8.54
N SER A 20 -7.30 -23.61 7.98
CA SER A 20 -6.04 -22.88 7.92
C SER A 20 -6.24 -21.39 8.20
N TYR A 21 -5.18 -20.76 8.72
CA TYR A 21 -5.06 -19.32 8.89
C TYR A 21 -3.69 -18.86 8.42
N THR A 22 -3.65 -17.94 7.45
CA THR A 22 -2.43 -17.34 6.94
C THR A 22 -2.48 -15.84 7.21
N THR A 23 -1.43 -15.29 7.83
CA THR A 23 -1.30 -13.85 7.98
C THR A 23 -0.98 -13.24 6.61
N ALA A 24 -1.85 -12.38 6.10
CA ALA A 24 -1.50 -11.57 4.93
C ALA A 24 -0.43 -10.55 5.35
N THR A 25 0.59 -10.35 4.50
CA THR A 25 1.40 -9.13 4.58
C THR A 25 0.45 -7.94 4.39
N PRO A 26 0.44 -6.93 5.27
CA PRO A 26 -0.44 -5.78 5.13
C PRO A 26 -0.07 -5.03 3.84
N ALA A 27 -0.76 -5.35 2.75
CA ALA A 27 -0.64 -4.73 1.46
C ALA A 27 -1.69 -3.60 1.38
N ALA A 28 -1.38 -2.48 2.04
CA ALA A 28 -2.26 -1.31 2.15
C ALA A 28 -3.63 -1.58 2.85
N ILE A 29 -4.30 -0.50 3.25
CA ILE A 29 -5.70 -0.57 3.67
C ILE A 29 -6.53 -0.47 2.39
N PHE A 30 -6.93 -1.61 1.83
CA PHE A 30 -7.84 -1.64 0.68
C PHE A 30 -9.27 -1.69 1.18
N SER A 31 -10.07 -0.66 0.86
CA SER A 31 -11.51 -0.71 1.10
C SER A 31 -12.20 -1.35 -0.10
N ASN A 32 -13.07 -2.33 0.15
CA ASN A 32 -13.91 -2.97 -0.86
C ASN A 32 -15.08 -2.10 -1.35
N TYR A 33 -15.23 -0.90 -0.79
CA TYR A 33 -16.33 0.04 -1.06
C TYR A 33 -15.91 1.28 -1.85
N GLU A 34 -14.63 1.44 -2.17
CA GLU A 34 -14.17 2.49 -3.06
C GLU A 34 -13.77 1.92 -4.41
N LEU A 35 -14.19 2.61 -5.48
CA LEU A 35 -13.85 2.35 -6.88
C LEU A 35 -12.46 1.72 -6.96
N ALA A 36 -12.37 0.52 -7.54
CA ALA A 36 -11.11 -0.13 -7.87
C ALA A 36 -10.23 0.90 -8.60
N SER A 37 -9.36 1.56 -7.85
CA SER A 37 -8.52 2.59 -8.39
C SER A 37 -7.52 1.84 -9.25
N ASN A 38 -7.55 2.06 -10.56
CA ASN A 38 -6.66 1.33 -11.47
C ASN A 38 -5.18 1.56 -11.17
N PHE A 39 -4.81 2.49 -10.27
CA PHE A 39 -3.44 2.78 -9.87
C PHE A 39 -2.96 1.93 -8.67
N SER A 40 -1.65 1.73 -8.61
CA SER A 40 -0.99 1.04 -7.48
C SER A 40 0.35 1.69 -7.16
N ILE A 41 0.72 1.69 -5.87
CA ILE A 41 2.02 2.11 -5.37
C ILE A 41 2.78 0.87 -4.90
N TYR A 42 4.02 0.69 -5.35
CA TYR A 42 4.81 -0.51 -5.04
C TYR A 42 6.32 -0.24 -4.98
N PRO A 43 7.07 -1.08 -4.25
CA PRO A 43 6.59 -2.09 -3.31
C PRO A 43 6.02 -1.45 -2.03
N ASN A 44 5.07 -2.12 -1.37
CA ASN A 44 4.64 -1.80 -0.02
C ASN A 44 4.72 -3.09 0.81
N PRO A 45 5.58 -3.21 1.84
CA PRO A 45 6.54 -2.20 2.34
C PRO A 45 7.65 -1.81 1.34
N SER A 46 8.22 -0.61 1.49
CA SER A 46 9.29 -0.08 0.63
C SER A 46 10.59 0.16 1.42
N SER A 47 11.73 0.03 0.74
CA SER A 47 13.05 0.49 1.23
C SER A 47 13.29 1.99 1.02
N GLY A 48 12.24 2.77 0.78
CA GLY A 48 12.30 4.21 0.50
C GLY A 48 12.24 4.57 -1.00
N ILE A 49 12.05 3.59 -1.90
CA ILE A 49 11.83 3.84 -3.33
C ILE A 49 10.39 3.46 -3.67
N LEU A 50 9.62 4.42 -4.16
CA LEU A 50 8.21 4.26 -4.50
C LEU A 50 8.02 4.33 -6.01
N ASN A 51 7.37 3.33 -6.57
CA ASN A 51 6.98 3.26 -7.98
C ASN A 51 5.46 3.31 -8.10
N PHE A 52 5.00 3.84 -9.24
CA PHE A 52 3.59 4.02 -9.54
C PHE A 52 3.24 3.22 -10.79
N LYS A 53 2.03 2.66 -10.84
CA LYS A 53 1.47 2.02 -12.03
C LYS A 53 0.09 2.63 -12.29
N ASN A 54 -0.25 2.82 -13.57
CA ASN A 54 -1.56 3.28 -14.02
C ASN A 54 -2.04 4.58 -13.34
N ILE A 55 -1.11 5.49 -13.03
CA ILE A 55 -1.44 6.84 -12.60
C ILE A 55 -1.46 7.74 -13.83
N ASP A 56 -2.53 8.50 -13.99
CA ASP A 56 -2.62 9.49 -15.05
C ASP A 56 -1.74 10.69 -14.68
N ALA A 57 -0.68 10.93 -15.46
CA ALA A 57 0.40 11.84 -15.13
C ALA A 57 0.00 13.32 -15.25
N ASP A 58 -0.93 13.62 -16.16
CA ASP A 58 -1.10 14.97 -16.67
C ASP A 58 -1.67 15.92 -15.61
N GLU A 59 -2.25 15.40 -14.52
CA GLU A 59 -2.82 16.21 -13.43
C GLU A 59 -2.64 15.61 -12.01
N ALA A 60 -1.76 14.62 -11.83
CA ALA A 60 -1.55 14.00 -10.54
C ALA A 60 -0.56 14.76 -9.65
N SER A 61 -0.96 15.08 -8.42
CA SER A 61 -0.08 15.54 -7.34
C SER A 61 -0.02 14.51 -6.22
N ILE A 62 1.11 14.45 -5.53
CA ILE A 62 1.35 13.52 -4.43
C ILE A 62 1.83 14.27 -3.20
N LYS A 63 1.34 13.85 -2.03
CA LYS A 63 1.80 14.30 -0.72
C LYS A 63 2.00 13.11 0.20
N ILE A 64 3.11 13.09 0.92
CA ILE A 64 3.43 12.02 1.87
C ILE A 64 3.52 12.62 3.26
N TYR A 65 2.81 12.02 4.20
CA TYR A 65 2.73 12.46 5.59
C TYR A 65 3.22 11.39 6.56
N THR A 66 3.76 11.80 7.70
CA THR A 66 3.94 10.90 8.84
C THR A 66 2.58 10.54 9.45
N THR A 67 2.55 9.53 10.32
CA THR A 67 1.36 9.18 11.11
C THR A 67 0.85 10.30 12.02
N LEU A 68 1.69 11.28 12.33
CA LEU A 68 1.34 12.49 13.09
C LEU A 68 0.83 13.63 12.18
N GLY A 69 0.65 13.39 10.88
CA GLY A 69 0.17 14.38 9.92
C GLY A 69 1.23 15.39 9.44
N LYS A 70 2.52 15.17 9.74
CA LYS A 70 3.59 16.05 9.25
C LYS A 70 3.88 15.74 7.78
N LEU A 71 3.81 16.74 6.91
CA LEU A 71 4.21 16.64 5.50
C LEU A 71 5.74 16.41 5.40
N VAL A 72 6.14 15.34 4.71
CA VAL A 72 7.57 14.97 4.51
C VAL A 72 7.99 14.97 3.05
N TYR A 73 7.04 14.91 2.12
CA TYR A 73 7.30 15.01 0.68
C TYR A 73 6.07 15.58 -0.04
N SER A 74 6.29 16.39 -1.07
CA SER A 74 5.25 16.91 -1.96
C SER A 74 5.79 17.02 -3.37
N ASN A 75 4.98 16.65 -4.35
CA ASN A 75 5.23 16.92 -5.76
C ASN A 75 3.91 17.24 -6.45
N ASP A 76 3.80 18.45 -6.99
CA ASP A 76 2.57 18.95 -7.62
C ASP A 76 2.38 18.42 -9.05
N LYS A 77 3.44 17.85 -9.67
CA LYS A 77 3.40 17.25 -11.00
C LYS A 77 4.11 15.90 -10.98
N LEU A 78 3.37 14.87 -10.60
CA LEU A 78 3.87 13.51 -10.50
C LEU A 78 4.18 12.95 -11.90
N ASN A 79 5.38 12.43 -12.08
CA ASN A 79 5.74 11.66 -13.26
C ASN A 79 5.67 10.14 -12.92
N PRO A 80 4.73 9.37 -13.50
CA PRO A 80 4.57 7.93 -13.26
C PRO A 80 5.84 7.12 -13.49
N ASN A 81 6.63 7.54 -14.49
CA ASN A 81 7.80 6.82 -14.96
C ASN A 81 9.05 7.15 -14.14
N SER A 82 8.94 8.09 -13.19
CA SER A 82 10.03 8.47 -12.31
C SER A 82 9.76 7.94 -10.91
N PRO A 83 10.59 7.02 -10.39
CA PRO A 83 10.51 6.59 -9.00
C PRO A 83 10.72 7.77 -8.06
N ILE A 84 10.02 7.76 -6.92
CA ILE A 84 10.24 8.72 -5.83
C ILE A 84 11.15 8.08 -4.80
N GLN A 85 12.25 8.76 -4.48
CA GLN A 85 13.12 8.38 -3.38
C GLN A 85 12.78 9.19 -2.13
N LEU A 86 12.31 8.48 -1.10
CA LEU A 86 11.93 9.04 0.19
C LEU A 86 13.07 8.85 1.19
N ASN A 87 13.80 9.93 1.47
CA ASN A 87 14.89 9.94 2.46
C ASN A 87 14.35 10.16 3.87
N GLN A 88 13.53 9.23 4.38
CA GLN A 88 12.92 9.30 5.70
C GLN A 88 13.27 8.07 6.53
N SER A 89 13.13 8.18 7.86
CA SER A 89 13.37 7.05 8.76
C SER A 89 12.35 5.92 8.52
N PRO A 90 12.71 4.64 8.75
CA PRO A 90 11.75 3.54 8.64
C PRO A 90 10.52 3.77 9.50
N GLY A 91 9.33 3.54 8.94
CA GLY A 91 8.07 3.78 9.64
C GLY A 91 6.86 3.74 8.69
N MET A 92 5.68 3.98 9.25
CA MET A 92 4.45 4.11 8.46
C MET A 92 4.27 5.56 7.98
N TYR A 93 3.81 5.69 6.73
CA TYR A 93 3.53 6.96 6.09
C TYR A 93 2.19 6.88 5.36
N LEU A 94 1.50 8.00 5.30
CA LEU A 94 0.25 8.16 4.55
C LEU A 94 0.57 8.82 3.21
N VAL A 95 0.10 8.25 2.10
CA VAL A 95 0.32 8.78 0.75
C VAL A 95 -0.99 9.27 0.18
N VAL A 96 -1.10 10.59 -0.02
CA VAL A 96 -2.28 11.21 -0.62
C VAL A 96 -1.96 11.56 -2.06
N ILE A 97 -2.79 11.07 -2.98
CA ILE A 97 -2.69 11.37 -4.41
C ILE A 97 -3.95 12.12 -4.82
N LYS A 98 -3.77 13.26 -5.49
CA LYS A 98 -4.89 14.05 -6.04
C LYS A 98 -4.75 14.14 -7.54
N ASN A 99 -5.86 13.89 -8.24
CA ASN A 99 -6.00 14.07 -9.67
C ASN A 99 -7.21 14.98 -9.95
N SER A 100 -7.37 15.43 -11.20
CA SER A 100 -8.50 16.23 -11.76
C SER A 100 -9.84 16.03 -11.07
N ASN A 101 -10.22 14.77 -10.88
CA ASN A 101 -11.57 14.37 -10.50
C ASN A 101 -11.63 13.56 -9.20
N SER A 102 -10.51 13.29 -8.52
CA SER A 102 -10.48 12.37 -7.38
C SER A 102 -9.28 12.57 -6.44
N THR A 103 -9.51 12.30 -5.15
CA THR A 103 -8.46 12.20 -4.12
C THR A 103 -8.43 10.77 -3.58
N PHE A 104 -7.24 10.18 -3.57
CA PHE A 104 -6.99 8.85 -3.03
C PHE A 104 -6.01 8.95 -1.86
N THR A 105 -6.19 8.15 -0.82
CA THR A 105 -5.42 8.16 0.44
C THR A 105 -4.94 6.76 0.80
#